data_AF-A0A939FH01-F1
#
_entry.id   AF-A0A939FH01-F1
#
_cell.length_a   1.000
_cell.length_b   1.000
_cell.length_c   1.000
_cell.angle_alpha   90.00
_cell.angle_beta   90.00
_cell.angle_gamma   90.00
#
_symmetry.space_group_name_H-M   'P 1'
#
loop_
_entity.id
_entity.type
_entity.pdbx_description
1 polymer ?
#
loop_
_entity_poly.entity_id
_entity_poly.type
_entity_poly.pdbx_seq_one_letter_code
_entity_poly.pdbx_strand_id
1 'polypeptide(L)' 'VEDLDLDLWVSADHSEIIRLDEDEFEESGLAERDPKAASRAVQALDELELLAQRGQLTQSLHTTA' A
#
# COMPACT_ATOMS: atom_id res chain seq x y z
N VAL A 1 -0.89 16.34 -2.58
CA VAL A 1 -1.14 14.89 -2.61
C VAL A 1 -2.03 14.63 -1.43
N GLU A 2 -3.25 14.15 -1.70
CA GLU A 2 -4.18 13.68 -0.66
C GLU A 2 -3.83 12.24 -0.31
N ASP A 3 -4.20 11.82 0.89
CA ASP A 3 -4.17 10.42 1.29
C ASP A 3 -5.13 9.61 0.42
N LEU A 4 -4.84 8.32 0.24
CA LEU A 4 -5.66 7.42 -0.58
C LEU A 4 -6.56 6.53 0.28
N ASP A 5 -6.47 6.60 1.61
CA ASP A 5 -7.26 5.76 2.52
C ASP A 5 -7.10 4.25 2.19
N LEU A 6 -5.86 3.85 1.89
CA LEU A 6 -5.50 2.48 1.54
C LEU A 6 -4.19 2.09 2.25
N ASP A 7 -4.31 1.19 3.22
CA ASP A 7 -3.26 0.95 4.19
C ASP A 7 -2.75 -0.50 4.19
N LEU A 8 -1.47 -0.65 4.55
CA LEU A 8 -0.85 -1.95 4.81
C LEU A 8 -0.37 -2.01 6.26
N TRP A 9 -0.96 -2.90 7.03
CA TRP A 9 -0.53 -3.18 8.39
C TRP A 9 0.35 -4.43 8.44
N VAL A 10 1.44 -4.35 9.20
CA VAL A 10 2.35 -5.46 9.46
C VAL A 10 2.47 -5.63 10.97
N SER A 11 2.31 -6.86 11.46
CA SER A 11 2.46 -7.14 12.89
C SER A 11 3.89 -6.85 13.36
N ALA A 12 4.05 -6.54 14.65
CA ALA A 12 5.36 -6.20 15.21
C ALA A 12 6.39 -7.34 15.13
N ASP A 13 5.92 -8.59 15.05
CA ASP A 13 6.76 -9.77 14.84
C ASP A 13 6.90 -10.19 13.37
N HIS A 14 6.33 -9.40 12.46
CA HIS A 14 6.36 -9.58 11.00
C HIS A 14 5.73 -10.92 10.54
N SER A 15 4.89 -11.54 11.38
CA SER A 15 4.21 -12.79 11.06
C SER A 15 2.89 -12.61 10.32
N GLU A 16 2.26 -11.44 10.46
CA GLU A 16 1.01 -11.09 9.80
C GLU A 16 1.15 -9.81 8.98
N ILE A 17 0.52 -9.82 7.81
CA ILE A 17 0.44 -8.69 6.88
C ILE A 17 -1.02 -8.61 6.43
N ILE A 18 -1.63 -7.44 6.61
CA ILE A 18 -3.07 -7.23 6.41
C ILE A 18 -3.26 -5.92 5.63
N ARG A 19 -4.10 -5.96 4.59
CA ARG A 19 -4.60 -4.77 3.91
C ARG A 19 -5.77 -4.20 4.70
N LEU A 20 -5.77 -2.90 4.90
CA LEU A 20 -6.82 -2.18 5.62
C LEU A 20 -7.48 -1.18 4.67
N ASP A 21 -8.75 -0.93 4.97
CA ASP A 21 -9.56 0.14 4.37
C ASP A 21 -9.72 0.04 2.84
N GLU A 22 -9.65 -1.19 2.30
CA GLU A 22 -9.88 -1.45 0.86
C GLU A 22 -11.28 -1.02 0.41
N ASP A 23 -12.28 -1.12 1.30
CA ASP A 23 -13.64 -0.64 1.07
C ASP A 23 -13.73 0.89 1.04
N GLU A 24 -13.01 1.58 1.93
CA GLU A 24 -12.93 3.05 1.92
C GLU A 24 -12.24 3.57 0.65
N PHE A 25 -11.14 2.93 0.24
CA PHE A 25 -10.49 3.22 -1.03
C PHE A 25 -11.43 3.02 -2.24
N GLU A 26 -12.22 1.94 -2.26
CA GLU A 26 -13.22 1.69 -3.30
C GLU A 26 -14.33 2.77 -3.31
N GLU A 27 -14.78 3.21 -2.14
CA GLU A 27 -15.81 4.24 -1.96
C GLU A 27 -15.31 5.68 -2.23
N SER A 28 -14.00 5.90 -2.27
CA SER A 28 -13.38 7.23 -2.53
C SER A 28 -13.77 7.87 -3.89
N GLY A 29 -14.29 7.07 -4.83
CA GLY A 29 -14.58 7.48 -6.20
C GLY A 29 -13.33 7.71 -7.06
N LEU A 30 -12.14 7.38 -6.56
CA LEU A 30 -10.89 7.56 -7.29
C LEU A 30 -10.85 6.73 -8.58
N ALA A 31 -11.36 5.49 -8.54
CA ALA A 31 -11.40 4.62 -9.71
C ALA A 31 -12.20 5.22 -10.88
N GLU A 32 -13.22 6.03 -10.59
CA GLU A 32 -14.02 6.72 -11.61
C GLU A 32 -13.35 8.02 -12.08
N ARG A 33 -12.79 8.78 -11.13
CA ARG A 33 -12.25 10.13 -11.38
C ARG A 33 -10.85 10.09 -12.00
N ASP A 34 -10.01 9.16 -11.57
CA ASP A 34 -8.69 8.86 -12.14
C ASP A 34 -8.36 7.36 -12.03
N PRO A 35 -8.81 6.55 -13.02
CA PRO A 35 -8.57 5.11 -13.03
C PRO A 35 -7.09 4.73 -13.02
N LYS A 36 -6.22 5.58 -13.57
CA LYS A 36 -4.79 5.34 -13.63
C LYS A 36 -4.17 5.50 -12.25
N ALA A 37 -4.56 6.56 -11.52
CA ALA A 37 -4.13 6.75 -10.15
C ALA A 37 -4.59 5.59 -9.26
N ALA A 38 -5.86 5.17 -9.37
CA ALA A 38 -6.37 4.03 -8.61
C ALA A 38 -5.55 2.74 -8.87
N SER A 39 -5.29 2.41 -10.14
CA SER A 39 -4.48 1.22 -10.47
C SER A 39 -3.05 1.32 -9.94
N ARG A 40 -2.46 2.53 -9.93
CA ARG A 40 -1.11 2.75 -9.40
C ARG A 40 -1.06 2.62 -7.89
N ALA A 41 -2.12 3.02 -7.18
CA ALA A 41 -2.23 2.85 -5.73
C ALA A 41 -2.23 1.37 -5.35
N VAL A 42 -3.08 0.56 -6.00
CA VAL A 42 -3.14 -0.89 -5.78
C VAL A 42 -1.81 -1.56 -6.09
N GLN A 43 -1.17 -1.22 -7.22
CA GLN A 43 0.16 -1.76 -7.55
C GLN A 43 1.22 -1.40 -6.52
N ALA A 44 1.20 -0.16 -6.01
CA ALA A 44 2.14 0.25 -4.96
C ALA A 44 1.90 -0.54 -3.66
N LEU A 45 0.65 -0.80 -3.30
CA LEU A 45 0.31 -1.63 -2.14
C LEU A 45 0.76 -3.09 -2.33
N ASP A 46 0.56 -3.67 -3.52
CA ASP A 46 1.05 -5.01 -3.88
C ASP A 46 2.58 -5.11 -3.71
N GLU A 47 3.32 -4.08 -4.17
CA GLU A 47 4.78 -4.01 -4.03
C GLU A 47 5.22 -3.91 -2.56
N LEU A 48 4.53 -3.10 -1.75
CA LEU A 48 4.79 -2.98 -0.31
C LEU A 48 4.50 -4.30 0.42
N GLU A 49 3.40 -4.97 0.10
CA GLU A 49 3.07 -6.28 0.66
C GLU A 49 4.16 -7.31 0.34
N LEU A 50 4.65 -7.34 -0.90
CA LEU A 50 5.74 -8.23 -1.30
C LEU A 50 7.04 -7.93 -0.55
N LEU A 51 7.36 -6.65 -0.34
CA LEU A 51 8.51 -6.24 0.46
C LEU A 51 8.34 -6.65 1.93
N ALA A 52 7.13 -6.54 2.50
CA ALA A 52 6.81 -7.00 3.84
C ALA A 52 7.03 -8.51 3.98
N GLN A 53 6.48 -9.31 3.05
CA GLN A 53 6.61 -10.77 3.02
C GLN A 53 8.07 -11.23 2.94
N ARG A 54 8.94 -10.44 2.29
CA ARG A 54 10.38 -10.72 2.17
C ARG A 54 11.20 -10.20 3.36
N GLY A 55 10.58 -9.54 4.34
CA GLY A 55 11.28 -8.87 5.43
C GLY A 55 12.14 -7.68 4.97
N GLN A 56 11.78 -7.06 3.84
CA GLN A 56 12.55 -6.01 3.16
C GLN A 56 11.94 -4.61 3.33
N LEU A 57 10.80 -4.47 4.00
CA LEU A 57 10.10 -3.18 4.17
C LEU A 57 11.01 -2.08 4.75
N THR A 58 11.91 -2.44 5.67
CA THR A 58 12.85 -1.51 6.31
C THR A 58 14.12 -1.23 5.49
N GLN A 59 14.40 -2.01 4.45
CA GLN A 59 15.61 -1.84 3.63
C GLN A 59 15.45 -0.78 2.53
N SER A 60 14.21 -0.39 2.22
CA SER A 60 13.90 0.62 1.20
C SER A 60 13.96 2.06 1.70
N LEU A 61 14.18 2.31 3.00
CA LEU A 61 14.25 3.65 3.58
C LEU A 61 15.67 4.28 3.54
N HIS A 62 16.63 3.64 2.86
CA HIS A 62 18.01 4.12 2.79
C HIS A 62 18.66 3.88 1.42
N THR A 63 18.16 4.53 0.36
CA THR A 63 18.98 4.77 -0.84
C THR A 63 18.55 6.08 -1.50
N THR A 64 19.12 7.17 -0.98
CA THR A 64 19.33 8.40 -1.75
C THR A 64 20.81 8.44 -2.07
N ALA A 65 21.16 8.26 -3.35
CA ALA A 65 22.45 8.67 -3.90
C ALA A 65 22.32 10.10 -4.44
#